data_AF-A0A3G9GJ38-F1
#
_entry.id   AF-A0A3G9GJ38-F1
#
_cell.length_a   1.000
_cell.length_b   1.000
_cell.length_c   1.000
_cell.angle_alpha   90.00
_cell.angle_beta   90.00
_cell.angle_gamma   90.00
#
_symmetry.space_group_name_H-M   'P 1'
#
loop_
_entity.id
_entity.type
_entity.pdbx_description
1 polymer ?
#
loop_
_entity_poly.entity_id
_entity_poly.type
_entity_poly.pdbx_seq_one_letter_code
_entity_poly.pdbx_strand_id
1 'polypeptide(L)' 'MDTGKHQLEQLFAQLGLDNDVTAIKVFLARHWLEPGQALADAAFWNPAQADFLRQALASDAEWVEAVDELAVLLSQK' A
#
# COMPACT_ATOMS: atom_id res chain seq x y z
N MET A 1 4.49 14.06 14.44
CA MET A 1 4.42 12.59 14.43
C MET A 1 4.05 12.24 13.00
N ASP A 2 5.07 11.95 12.20
CA ASP A 2 5.00 11.85 10.73
C ASP A 2 5.41 10.45 10.26
N THR A 3 5.42 9.49 11.18
CA THR A 3 5.95 8.14 11.01
C THR A 3 5.20 7.31 9.98
N GLY A 4 3.86 7.39 9.93
CA GLY A 4 3.06 6.64 8.94
C GLY A 4 3.36 7.06 7.49
N LYS A 5 3.52 8.37 7.24
CA LYS A 5 3.92 8.87 5.91
C LYS A 5 5.24 8.28 5.47
N HIS A 6 6.24 8.29 6.35
CA HIS A 6 7.57 7.76 6.03
C HIS A 6 7.58 6.26 5.75
N GLN A 7 6.69 5.49 6.39
CA GLN A 7 6.52 4.06 6.11
C GLN A 7 5.86 3.82 4.75
N LEU A 8 4.85 4.61 4.39
CA LEU A 8 4.24 4.54 3.05
C LEU A 8 5.22 4.94 1.94
N GLU A 9 6.02 5.99 2.15
CA GLU A 9 7.06 6.40 1.21
C GLU A 9 8.05 5.24 0.97
N GLN A 10 8.52 4.59 2.04
CA GLN A 10 9.42 3.44 1.91
C GLN A 10 8.75 2.23 1.24
N LEU A 11 7.48 1.95 1.56
CA LEU A 11 6.70 0.88 0.93
C LEU A 11 6.57 1.11 -0.58
N PHE A 12 6.22 2.33 -1.00
CA PHE A 12 6.09 2.69 -2.41
C PHE A 12 7.42 2.56 -3.16
N ALA A 13 8.52 3.00 -2.54
CA ALA A 13 9.86 2.81 -3.11
C ALA A 13 10.16 1.32 -3.34
N GLN A 14 9.76 0.46 -2.41
CA GLN A 14 9.99 -0.98 -2.51
C GLN A 14 9.10 -1.69 -3.53
N LEU A 15 7.90 -1.14 -3.77
CA LEU A 15 7.02 -1.54 -4.87
C LEU A 15 7.47 -1.00 -6.24
N GLY A 16 8.49 -0.15 -6.28
CA GLY A 16 8.96 0.53 -7.49
C GLY A 16 8.03 1.64 -7.98
N LEU A 17 7.28 2.25 -7.07
CA LEU A 17 6.40 3.40 -7.34
C LEU A 17 7.05 4.71 -6.86
N ASP A 18 6.57 5.83 -7.38
CA ASP A 18 6.92 7.16 -6.87
C ASP A 18 6.56 7.27 -5.38
N ASN A 19 7.57 7.48 -4.54
CA ASN A 19 7.44 7.56 -3.11
C ASN A 19 7.27 8.98 -2.58
N ASP A 20 7.05 9.97 -3.43
CA ASP A 20 6.76 11.33 -2.98
C ASP A 20 5.37 11.41 -2.34
N VAL A 21 5.24 12.21 -1.27
CA VAL A 21 3.96 12.49 -0.60
C VAL A 21 2.85 12.91 -1.57
N THR A 22 3.19 13.66 -2.62
CA THR A 22 2.22 14.07 -3.65
C THR A 22 1.78 12.90 -4.51
N ALA A 23 2.71 12.03 -4.93
CA ALA A 23 2.42 10.86 -5.74
C ALA A 23 1.52 9.86 -4.98
N ILE A 24 1.83 9.60 -3.70
CA ILE A 24 1.04 8.74 -2.81
C ILE A 24 -0.39 9.28 -2.68
N LYS A 25 -0.57 10.58 -2.42
CA LYS A 25 -1.90 11.18 -2.34
C LYS A 25 -2.68 11.06 -3.65
N VAL A 26 -2.03 11.27 -4.79
CA VAL A 26 -2.64 11.13 -6.10
C VAL A 26 -3.04 9.67 -6.36
N PHE A 27 -2.20 8.71 -5.96
CA PHE A 27 -2.49 7.29 -6.05
C PHE A 27 -3.71 6.92 -5.22
N LEU A 28 -3.75 7.31 -3.94
CA LEU A 28 -4.89 7.09 -3.05
C LEU A 28 -6.19 7.75 -3.55
N ALA A 29 -6.09 8.89 -4.26
CA ALA A 29 -7.26 9.55 -4.83
C ALA A 29 -7.77 8.86 -6.11
N ARG A 30 -6.90 8.15 -6.84
CA ARG A 30 -7.21 7.50 -8.12
C ARG A 30 -7.57 6.02 -7.98
N HIS A 31 -7.07 5.37 -6.93
CA HIS A 31 -7.27 3.96 -6.66
C HIS A 31 -8.09 3.79 -5.38
N TRP A 32 -8.92 2.76 -5.34
CA TRP A 32 -9.68 2.37 -4.16
C TRP A 32 -9.83 0.85 -4.16
N LEU A 33 -10.06 0.28 -2.98
CA LEU A 33 -10.38 -1.13 -2.83
C LEU A 33 -11.90 -1.32 -2.85
N GLU A 34 -12.34 -2.41 -3.46
CA GLU A 34 -13.73 -2.85 -3.30
C GLU A 34 -13.96 -3.40 -1.88
N PRO A 35 -15.19 -3.28 -1.33
CA PRO A 35 -15.49 -3.81 -0.01
C PRO A 35 -15.21 -5.31 0.07
N GLY A 36 -14.30 -5.69 0.97
CA GLY A 36 -13.86 -7.09 1.13
C GLY A 36 -12.74 -7.54 0.18
N GLN A 37 -12.24 -6.65 -0.68
CA GLN A 37 -11.08 -6.93 -1.53
C GLN A 37 -9.78 -6.73 -0.73
N ALA A 38 -8.91 -7.73 -0.76
CA ALA A 38 -7.58 -7.63 -0.17
C ALA A 38 -6.70 -6.69 -1.00
N LEU A 39 -5.83 -5.91 -0.34
CA LEU A 39 -4.94 -4.98 -1.02
C LEU A 39 -4.10 -5.68 -2.09
N ALA A 40 -3.55 -6.85 -1.78
CA ALA A 40 -2.70 -7.60 -2.70
C ALA A 40 -3.45 -8.24 -3.89
N ASP A 41 -4.79 -8.32 -3.84
CA ASP A 41 -5.63 -8.81 -4.94
C ASP A 41 -6.17 -7.69 -5.81
N ALA A 42 -5.80 -6.44 -5.54
CA ALA A 42 -6.28 -5.31 -6.31
C ALA A 42 -5.66 -5.26 -7.71
N ALA A 43 -6.49 -4.95 -8.70
CA ALA A 43 -6.11 -4.99 -10.13
C ALA A 43 -5.10 -3.91 -10.55
N PHE A 44 -4.78 -2.95 -9.67
CA PHE A 44 -3.78 -1.92 -9.93
C PHE A 44 -2.34 -2.38 -9.67
N TRP A 45 -2.15 -3.53 -9.02
CA TRP A 45 -0.84 -4.12 -8.80
C TRP A 45 -0.44 -5.05 -9.93
N ASN A 46 0.84 -5.06 -10.27
CA ASN A 46 1.40 -6.13 -11.09
C ASN A 46 1.63 -7.41 -10.25
N PRO A 47 1.88 -8.58 -10.89
CA PRO A 47 2.06 -9.84 -10.16
C PRO A 47 3.17 -9.82 -9.10
N ALA A 48 4.26 -9.10 -9.34
CA ALA A 48 5.38 -9.01 -8.40
C ALA A 48 5.05 -8.12 -7.18
N GLN A 49 4.38 -7.00 -7.41
CA GLN A 49 3.89 -6.09 -6.36
C GLN A 49 2.84 -6.79 -5.50
N ALA A 50 1.88 -7.47 -6.12
CA ALA A 50 0.87 -8.26 -5.44
C ALA A 50 1.52 -9.33 -4.54
N ASP A 51 2.50 -10.07 -5.07
CA ASP A 51 3.21 -11.08 -4.29
C ASP A 51 3.96 -10.50 -3.09
N PHE A 52 4.67 -9.38 -3.30
CA PHE A 52 5.32 -8.65 -2.21
C PHE A 52 4.30 -8.20 -1.15
N LEU A 53 3.15 -7.65 -1.55
CA LEU A 53 2.11 -7.21 -0.62
C LEU A 53 1.50 -8.37 0.16
N ARG A 54 1.34 -9.56 -0.45
CA ARG A 54 0.90 -10.76 0.28
C ARG A 54 1.92 -11.17 1.34
N GLN A 55 3.21 -11.13 1.01
CA GLN A 55 4.27 -11.42 1.96
C GLN A 55 4.35 -10.36 3.06
N ALA A 56 4.18 -9.10 2.70
CA ALA A 56 4.19 -7.96 3.61
C ALA A 56 3.00 -7.93 4.57
N LEU A 57 1.88 -8.55 4.23
CA LEU A 57 0.72 -8.74 5.12
C LEU A 57 0.87 -9.93 6.09
N ALA A 58 1.90 -10.77 5.94
CA ALA A 58 2.13 -11.86 6.88
C ALA A 58 2.48 -11.28 8.27
N SER A 59 1.92 -11.83 9.35
CA SER A 59 2.05 -11.24 10.72
C SER A 59 3.47 -10.98 11.24
N ASP A 60 4.50 -11.58 10.64
CA ASP A 60 5.92 -11.39 10.99
C ASP A 60 6.68 -10.48 10.01
N ALA A 61 6.01 -9.89 9.03
CA ALA A 61 6.66 -9.05 8.04
C ALA A 61 6.91 -7.62 8.55
N GLU A 62 8.06 -7.07 8.20
CA GLU A 62 8.47 -5.70 8.55
C GLU A 62 7.50 -4.63 8.04
N TRP A 63 6.78 -4.95 6.95
CA TRP A 63 5.93 -4.03 6.23
C TRP A 63 4.44 -4.11 6.61
N VAL A 64 4.06 -4.96 7.58
CA VAL A 64 2.65 -5.18 7.96
C VAL A 64 1.95 -3.86 8.27
N GLU A 65 2.56 -3.01 9.10
CA GLU A 65 1.97 -1.74 9.52
C GLU A 65 1.76 -0.78 8.33
N ALA A 66 2.76 -0.68 7.44
CA ALA A 66 2.70 0.18 6.26
C ALA A 66 1.63 -0.31 5.26
N VAL A 67 1.53 -1.63 5.08
CA VAL A 67 0.58 -2.23 4.15
C VAL A 67 -0.84 -2.21 4.69
N ASP A 68 -1.02 -2.41 6.00
CA ASP A 68 -2.31 -2.26 6.68
C ASP A 68 -2.81 -0.81 6.58
N GLU A 69 -1.95 0.18 6.86
CA GLU A 69 -2.26 1.60 6.70
C GLU A 69 -2.69 1.91 5.25
N LEU A 70 -1.95 1.42 4.26
CA LEU A 70 -2.29 1.59 2.85
C LEU A 70 -3.67 0.98 2.51
N ALA A 71 -3.96 -0.23 3.00
CA ALA A 71 -5.23 -0.90 2.77
C ALA A 71 -6.40 -0.12 3.39
N VAL A 72 -6.21 0.38 4.60
CA VAL A 72 -7.18 1.22 5.31
C VAL A 72 -7.44 2.52 4.55
N LEU A 73 -6.40 3.21 4.09
CA LEU A 73 -6.54 4.45 3.31
C LEU A 73 -7.30 4.24 1.99
N LEU A 74 -7.05 3.12 1.31
CA LEU A 74 -7.73 2.79 0.04
C LEU A 74 -9.17 2.28 0.24
N SER A 75 -9.51 1.81 1.43
CA SER A 75 -10.86 1.31 1.78
C SER A 75 -11.77 2.40 2.36
N GLN A 76 -11.24 3.57 2.74
CA GLN A 76 -11.96 4.65 3.43
C GLN A 76 -12.89 5.51 2.52
N LYS A 77 -13.40 4.97 1.41
CA LYS A 77 -14.23 5.76 0.48
C LYS A 77 -15.73 5.71 0.80
#